data_AF-A0A8T0QTT0-F1
#
_entry.id   AF-A0A8T0QTT0-F1
#
_cell.length_a   1.000
_cell.length_b   1.000
_cell.length_c   1.000
_cell.angle_alpha   90.00
_cell.angle_beta   90.00
_cell.angle_gamma   90.00
#
_symmetry.space_group_name_H-M   'P 1'
#
loop_
_entity.id
_entity.type
_entity.pdbx_description
1 polymer ?
#
loop_
_entity_poly.entity_id
_entity_poly.type
_entity_poly.pdbx_seq_one_letter_code
_entity_poly.pdbx_strand_id
1 'polypeptide(L)'
;MATGAAAAANASQQQQQAVFEAKHAELLAEARGMAAEFGVDVCAVAFRPDGAAVQHRFLGVAREAPAVGMIRRAVARDVSAMGLREVAQHERQLRALRAIVERELQAKAAVRAKGATKAGASAAAAAAGNKRAPEQQQQAGGAGDKKIRRIIID
;
A
#
# COMPACT_ATOMS: atom_id res chain seq x y z
N MET A 1 -10.88 8.78 -60.83
CA MET A 1 -11.67 8.07 -59.80
C MET A 1 -10.77 7.75 -58.59
N ALA A 2 -10.27 8.76 -57.87
CA ALA A 2 -9.30 8.58 -56.76
C ALA A 2 -9.76 9.21 -55.42
N THR A 3 -11.02 9.65 -55.34
CA THR A 3 -11.56 10.41 -54.19
C THR A 3 -12.10 9.53 -53.06
N GLY A 4 -12.42 8.26 -53.32
CA GLY A 4 -13.01 7.36 -52.33
C GLY A 4 -12.04 6.89 -51.24
N ALA A 5 -10.76 6.65 -51.58
CA ALA A 5 -9.77 6.13 -50.64
C ALA A 5 -9.32 7.19 -49.61
N ALA A 6 -9.15 8.45 -50.03
CA ALA A 6 -8.80 9.55 -49.15
C ALA A 6 -9.94 9.91 -48.18
N ALA A 7 -11.19 9.82 -48.64
CA ALA A 7 -12.36 10.04 -47.79
C ALA A 7 -12.52 8.97 -46.72
N ALA A 8 -12.28 7.69 -47.06
CA ALA A 8 -12.34 6.57 -46.12
C ALA A 8 -11.24 6.64 -45.05
N ALA A 9 -10.02 7.07 -45.42
CA ALA A 9 -8.91 7.26 -44.49
C ALA A 9 -9.17 8.42 -43.51
N ASN A 10 -9.76 9.52 -43.97
CA ASN A 10 -10.14 10.63 -43.08
C ASN A 10 -11.25 10.23 -42.09
N ALA A 11 -12.23 9.44 -42.55
CA ALA A 11 -13.31 8.97 -41.68
C ALA A 11 -12.81 8.04 -40.56
N SER A 12 -11.90 7.11 -40.87
CA SER A 12 -11.31 6.23 -39.86
C SER A 12 -10.44 6.99 -38.86
N GLN A 13 -9.69 7.99 -39.33
CA GLN A 13 -8.86 8.82 -38.47
C GLN A 13 -9.70 9.71 -37.54
N GLN A 14 -10.79 10.29 -38.04
CA GLN A 14 -11.75 11.04 -37.21
C GLN A 14 -12.42 10.15 -36.15
N GLN A 15 -12.75 8.91 -36.51
CA GLN A 15 -13.34 7.97 -35.57
C GLN A 15 -12.35 7.57 -34.46
N GLN A 16 -11.08 7.34 -34.81
CA GLN A 16 -10.02 7.08 -33.82
C GLN A 16 -9.80 8.27 -32.89
N GLN A 17 -9.80 9.49 -33.45
CA GLN A 17 -9.67 10.72 -32.67
C GLN A 17 -10.83 10.90 -31.69
N ALA A 18 -12.07 10.67 -32.13
CA ALA A 18 -13.25 10.76 -31.26
C ALA A 18 -13.24 9.73 -30.13
N VAL A 19 -12.81 8.49 -30.43
CA VAL A 19 -12.67 7.44 -29.41
C VAL A 19 -11.58 7.79 -28.41
N PHE A 20 -10.44 8.32 -28.87
CA PHE A 20 -9.38 8.79 -27.99
C PHE A 20 -9.90 9.89 -27.05
N GLU A 21 -10.57 10.91 -27.57
CA GLU A 21 -11.08 12.03 -26.76
C GLU A 21 -12.08 11.56 -25.70
N ALA A 22 -12.99 10.64 -26.05
CA ALA A 22 -13.93 10.06 -25.10
C ALA A 22 -13.23 9.29 -23.98
N LYS A 23 -12.28 8.40 -24.32
CA LYS A 23 -11.55 7.61 -23.33
C LYS A 23 -10.55 8.42 -22.52
N HIS A 24 -9.95 9.43 -23.13
CA HIS A 24 -9.08 10.38 -22.43
C HIS A 24 -9.87 11.17 -21.39
N ALA A 25 -11.08 11.65 -21.73
CA ALA A 25 -11.93 12.35 -20.77
C ALA A 25 -12.35 11.45 -19.58
N GLU A 26 -12.69 10.18 -19.84
CA GLU A 26 -13.00 9.19 -18.81
C GLU A 26 -11.80 8.96 -17.87
N LEU A 27 -10.61 8.74 -18.44
CA LEU A 27 -9.36 8.57 -17.68
C LEU A 27 -9.07 9.77 -16.79
N LEU A 28 -9.25 11.00 -17.28
CA LEU A 28 -9.02 12.21 -16.49
C LEU A 28 -10.03 12.38 -15.36
N ALA A 29 -11.29 11.98 -15.58
CA ALA A 29 -12.32 12.00 -14.56
C ALA A 29 -12.01 11.01 -13.43
N GLU A 30 -11.64 9.78 -13.77
CA GLU A 30 -11.24 8.75 -12.79
C GLU A 30 -9.96 9.13 -12.05
N ALA A 31 -8.92 9.57 -12.76
CA ALA A 31 -7.66 9.99 -12.15
C ALA A 31 -7.85 11.15 -11.16
N ARG A 32 -8.72 12.11 -11.50
CA ARG A 32 -9.12 13.18 -10.58
C ARG A 32 -9.91 12.64 -9.39
N GLY A 33 -10.83 11.72 -9.63
CA GLY A 33 -11.61 11.04 -8.58
C GLY A 33 -10.70 10.35 -7.57
N MET A 34 -9.75 9.53 -8.05
CA MET A 34 -8.76 8.85 -7.21
C MET A 34 -7.90 9.83 -6.42
N ALA A 35 -7.40 10.89 -7.06
CA ALA A 35 -6.59 11.89 -6.39
C ALA A 35 -7.36 12.57 -5.24
N ALA A 36 -8.65 12.87 -5.47
CA ALA A 36 -9.51 13.50 -4.48
C ALA A 36 -9.97 12.55 -3.37
N GLU A 37 -10.28 11.29 -3.70
CA GLU A 37 -10.79 10.29 -2.76
C GLU A 37 -9.69 9.81 -1.81
N PHE A 38 -8.52 9.48 -2.35
CA PHE A 38 -7.42 8.92 -1.56
C PHE A 38 -6.44 9.99 -1.08
N GLY A 39 -6.56 11.24 -1.53
CA GLY A 39 -5.64 12.31 -1.16
C GLY A 39 -4.20 12.04 -1.59
N VAL A 40 -4.02 11.37 -2.74
CA VAL A 40 -2.72 11.03 -3.34
C VAL A 40 -2.51 11.79 -4.64
N ASP A 41 -1.26 12.12 -4.96
CA ASP A 41 -0.91 12.66 -6.27
C ASP A 41 -1.06 11.58 -7.35
N VAL A 42 -1.82 11.88 -8.40
CA VAL A 42 -2.05 10.98 -9.53
C VAL A 42 -1.51 11.61 -10.81
N CYS A 43 -0.81 10.82 -11.62
CA CYS A 43 -0.32 11.23 -12.92
C CYS A 43 -0.90 10.33 -14.02
N ALA A 44 -1.65 10.93 -14.94
CA ALA A 44 -2.21 10.24 -16.10
C ALA A 44 -1.41 10.61 -17.34
N VAL A 45 -0.99 9.61 -18.11
CA VAL A 45 -0.28 9.79 -19.39
C VAL A 45 -1.06 9.05 -20.47
N ALA A 46 -1.39 9.74 -21.56
CA ALA A 46 -2.10 9.18 -22.69
C ALA A 46 -1.36 9.47 -24.00
N PHE A 47 -1.31 8.48 -24.89
CA PHE A 47 -0.73 8.63 -26.22
C PHE A 47 -1.85 8.91 -27.23
N ARG A 48 -1.72 10.04 -27.92
CA ARG A 48 -2.64 10.47 -28.97
C ARG A 48 -2.45 9.63 -30.23
N PRO A 49 -3.45 9.59 -31.14
CA PRO A 49 -3.33 8.91 -32.42
C PRO A 49 -2.23 9.48 -33.34
N ASP A 50 -1.79 10.72 -33.09
CA ASP A 50 -0.66 11.37 -33.77
C ASP A 50 0.72 10.96 -33.21
N GLY A 51 0.75 10.09 -32.19
CA GLY A 51 1.97 9.62 -31.52
C GLY A 51 2.47 10.54 -30.40
N ALA A 52 1.85 11.69 -30.15
CA ALA A 52 2.24 12.58 -29.07
C ALA A 52 1.74 12.07 -27.71
N ALA A 53 2.55 12.22 -26.67
CA ALA A 53 2.15 11.92 -25.30
C ALA A 53 1.63 13.19 -24.60
N VAL A 54 0.52 13.06 -23.88
CA VAL A 54 -0.03 14.12 -23.03
C VAL A 54 -0.02 13.64 -21.58
N GLN A 55 0.54 14.46 -20.69
CA GLN A 55 0.61 14.20 -19.26
C GLN A 55 -0.30 15.16 -18.49
N HIS A 56 -1.06 14.61 -17.54
CA HIS A 56 -1.87 15.36 -16.60
C HIS A 56 -1.49 14.98 -15.18
N ARG A 57 -1.29 15.98 -14.33
CA ARG A 57 -1.00 15.79 -12.91
C ARG A 57 -2.18 16.30 -12.09
N PHE A 58 -2.67 15.45 -11.20
CA PHE A 58 -3.73 15.75 -10.25
C PHE A 58 -3.15 15.68 -8.85
N LEU A 59 -3.32 16.76 -8.08
CA LEU A 59 -2.83 16.82 -6.71
C LEU A 59 -3.91 16.30 -5.77
N GLY A 60 -3.57 15.28 -5.01
CA GLY A 60 -4.44 14.77 -3.96
C GLY A 60 -4.26 15.58 -2.70
N VAL A 61 -4.99 16.68 -2.55
CA VAL A 61 -5.08 17.32 -1.24
C VAL A 61 -5.97 16.46 -0.36
N ALA A 62 -5.36 15.78 0.62
CA ALA A 62 -6.11 15.11 1.68
C ALA A 62 -7.17 16.08 2.23
N ARG A 63 -8.44 15.65 2.28
CA ARG A 63 -9.55 16.46 2.81
C ARG A 63 -9.27 17.03 4.21
N GLU A 64 -8.33 16.43 4.93
CA GLU A 64 -7.89 16.87 6.25
C GLU A 64 -6.86 18.01 6.23
N ALA A 65 -6.20 18.32 5.11
CA ALA A 65 -5.16 19.37 5.09
C ALA A 65 -5.67 20.75 5.56
N PRO A 66 -6.88 21.22 5.18
CA PRO A 66 -7.48 22.43 5.75
C PRO A 66 -7.76 22.29 7.25
N ALA A 67 -8.26 21.13 7.69
CA ALA A 67 -8.58 20.84 9.08
C ALA A 67 -7.31 20.80 9.96
N VAL A 68 -6.23 20.17 9.49
CA VAL A 68 -4.92 20.14 10.14
C VAL A 68 -4.38 21.57 10.30
N GLY A 69 -4.53 22.42 9.29
CA GLY A 69 -4.16 23.84 9.39
C GLY A 69 -4.98 24.61 10.43
N MET A 70 -6.28 24.35 10.54
CA MET A 70 -7.13 24.94 11.58
C MET A 70 -6.79 24.44 12.98
N ILE A 71 -6.60 23.12 13.14
CA ILE A 71 -6.20 22.49 14.40
C ILE A 71 -4.85 23.03 14.87
N ARG A 72 -3.84 23.09 13.99
CA ARG A 72 -2.53 23.66 14.33
C ARG A 72 -2.63 25.12 14.80
N ARG A 73 -3.47 25.92 14.15
CA ARG A 73 -3.72 27.31 14.56
C ARG A 73 -4.45 27.40 15.90
N ALA A 74 -5.42 26.53 16.16
CA ALA A 74 -6.09 26.44 17.45
C ALA A 74 -5.09 26.06 18.56
N VAL A 75 -4.34 24.98 18.36
CA VAL A 75 -3.30 24.52 19.30
C VAL A 75 -2.24 25.60 19.54
N ALA A 76 -1.78 26.30 18.50
CA ALA A 76 -0.80 27.37 18.65
C ALA A 76 -1.35 28.53 19.51
N ARG A 77 -2.63 28.89 19.33
CA ARG A 77 -3.29 29.90 20.17
C ARG A 77 -3.38 29.44 21.62
N ASP A 78 -3.82 28.21 21.85
CA ASP A 78 -3.95 27.67 23.21
C ASP A 78 -2.60 27.60 23.92
N VAL A 79 -1.55 27.13 23.23
CA VAL A 79 -0.19 27.08 23.78
C VAL A 79 0.36 28.48 24.04
N SER A 80 0.07 29.46 23.18
CA SER A 80 0.50 30.84 23.38
C SER A 80 -0.19 31.54 24.56
N ALA A 81 -1.40 31.11 24.91
CA ALA A 81 -2.15 31.62 26.06
C ALA A 81 -1.79 30.90 27.37
N MET A 82 -1.00 29.83 27.31
CA MET A 82 -0.68 28.97 28.45
C MET A 82 0.34 29.63 29.39
N GLY A 83 0.11 29.53 30.70
CA GLY A 83 1.01 30.11 31.70
C GLY A 83 2.28 29.28 31.91
N LEU A 84 3.37 29.91 32.37
CA LEU A 84 4.67 29.23 32.61
C LEU A 84 4.58 27.97 33.49
N ARG A 85 3.70 27.98 34.50
CA ARG A 85 3.48 26.83 35.39
C ARG A 85 2.81 25.66 34.69
N GLU A 86 1.86 25.94 33.82
CA GLU A 86 1.14 24.95 33.03
C GLU A 86 2.06 24.34 31.97
N VAL A 87 2.86 25.18 31.29
CA VAL A 87 3.89 24.72 30.35
C VAL A 87 4.86 23.74 31.03
N ALA A 88 5.38 24.07 32.21
CA ALA A 88 6.28 23.20 32.97
C ALA A 88 5.61 21.88 33.43
N GLN A 89 4.29 21.87 33.63
CA GLN A 89 3.54 20.66 33.94
C GLN A 89 3.37 19.78 32.69
N HIS A 90 2.99 20.37 31.55
CA HIS A 90 2.88 19.66 30.28
C HIS A 90 4.22 19.07 29.82
N GLU A 91 5.33 19.80 29.99
CA GLU A 91 6.66 19.26 29.71
C GLU A 91 6.98 18.02 30.54
N ARG A 92 6.66 18.03 31.84
CA ARG A 92 6.87 16.87 32.72
C ARG A 92 6.03 15.68 32.29
N GLN A 93 4.77 15.89 31.96
CA GLN A 93 3.88 14.85 31.44
C GLN A 93 4.39 14.28 30.10
N LEU A 94 4.83 15.13 29.18
CA LEU A 94 5.40 14.71 27.90
C LEU A 94 6.67 13.87 28.08
N ARG A 95 7.56 14.26 29.00
CA ARG A 95 8.76 13.47 29.32
C ARG A 95 8.39 12.09 29.87
N ALA A 96 7.40 12.01 30.77
CA ALA A 96 6.94 10.74 31.33
C ALA A 96 6.36 9.81 30.24
N LEU A 97 5.51 10.35 29.36
CA LEU A 97 4.93 9.58 28.25
C LEU A 97 6.00 9.08 27.27
N ARG A 98 6.97 9.92 26.92
CA ARG A 98 8.10 9.51 26.05
C ARG A 98 8.88 8.34 26.66
N ALA A 99 9.18 8.42 27.95
CA ALA A 99 9.88 7.33 28.65
C ALA A 99 9.07 6.01 28.65
N ILE A 100 7.75 6.08 28.75
CA ILE A 100 6.87 4.90 28.65
C ILE A 100 6.95 4.30 27.24
N VAL A 101 6.78 5.13 26.21
CA VAL A 101 6.83 4.68 24.81
C VAL A 101 8.20 4.07 24.47
N GLU A 102 9.29 4.69 24.93
CA GLU A 102 10.64 4.15 24.74
C GLU A 102 10.80 2.76 25.38
N ARG A 103 10.30 2.57 26.61
CA ARG A 103 10.31 1.26 27.28
C ARG A 103 9.49 0.23 26.53
N GLU A 104 8.31 0.60 26.04
CA GLU A 104 7.49 -0.31 25.24
C GLU A 104 8.15 -0.70 23.91
N LEU A 105 8.79 0.26 23.23
CA LEU A 105 9.53 -0.01 22.01
C LEU A 105 10.72 -0.93 22.27
N GLN A 106 11.45 -0.71 23.37
CA GLN A 106 12.53 -1.61 23.79
C GLN A 106 12.03 -3.01 24.13
N ALA A 107 10.91 -3.12 24.85
CA ALA A 107 10.29 -4.41 25.16
C ALA A 107 9.84 -5.14 23.89
N LYS A 108 9.19 -4.44 22.95
CA LYS A 108 8.80 -4.98 21.64
C LYS A 108 10.03 -5.42 20.83
N ALA A 109 11.11 -4.65 20.84
CA ALA A 109 12.36 -5.01 20.18
C ALA A 109 13.01 -6.25 20.81
N ALA A 110 13.03 -6.35 22.14
CA ALA A 110 13.55 -7.51 22.86
C ALA A 110 12.73 -8.79 22.60
N VAL A 111 11.40 -8.68 22.52
CA VAL A 111 10.52 -9.80 22.13
C VAL A 111 10.80 -10.23 20.68
N ARG A 112 10.95 -9.29 19.75
CA ARG A 112 11.33 -9.59 18.36
C ARG A 112 12.69 -10.29 18.27
N ALA A 113 13.68 -9.83 19.05
CA ALA A 113 15.00 -10.46 19.09
C ALA A 113 14.96 -11.89 19.66
N LYS A 114 14.18 -12.13 20.72
CA LYS A 114 13.98 -13.48 21.30
C LYS A 114 13.15 -14.40 20.38
N GLY A 115 12.21 -13.85 19.61
CA GLY A 115 11.48 -14.57 18.57
C GLY A 115 12.40 -15.00 17.42
N ALA A 116 13.33 -14.12 17.00
CA ALA A 116 14.32 -14.42 15.98
C ALA A 116 15.32 -15.50 16.42
N THR A 117 15.76 -15.51 17.69
CA THR A 117 16.62 -16.58 18.20
C THR A 117 15.90 -17.92 18.35
N LYS A 118 14.60 -17.93 18.66
CA LYS A 118 13.80 -19.18 18.68
C LYS A 118 13.56 -19.73 17.26
N ALA A 119 13.34 -18.86 16.27
CA ALA A 119 13.23 -19.25 14.86
C ALA A 119 14.58 -19.72 14.27
N GLY A 120 15.69 -19.07 14.66
CA GLY A 120 17.05 -19.50 14.34
C GLY A 120 17.44 -20.82 15.02
N ALA A 121 16.99 -21.06 16.25
CA ALA A 121 17.20 -22.33 16.95
C ALA A 121 16.36 -23.47 16.35
N SER A 122 15.14 -23.21 15.86
CA SER A 122 14.37 -24.23 15.12
C SER A 122 14.94 -24.52 13.73
N ALA A 123 15.58 -23.54 13.08
CA ALA A 123 16.30 -23.75 11.82
C ALA A 123 17.63 -24.50 12.02
N ALA A 124 18.37 -24.20 13.10
CA ALA A 124 19.60 -24.91 13.47
C ALA A 124 19.33 -26.34 13.97
N ALA A 125 18.23 -26.58 14.68
CA ALA A 125 17.80 -27.93 15.07
C ALA A 125 17.35 -28.77 13.86
N ALA A 126 16.71 -28.15 12.86
CA ALA A 126 16.39 -28.81 11.58
C ALA A 126 17.64 -29.13 10.74
N ALA A 127 18.69 -28.30 10.82
CA ALA A 127 19.96 -28.54 10.13
C ALA A 127 20.85 -29.61 10.80
N ALA A 128 20.73 -29.82 12.11
CA ALA A 128 21.54 -30.81 12.84
C ALA A 128 21.04 -32.26 12.71
N GLY A 129 19.79 -32.47 12.26
CA GLY A 129 19.20 -33.81 12.11
C GLY A 129 19.54 -34.54 10.80
N ASN A 130 20.13 -33.86 9.81
CA ASN A 130 20.29 -34.42 8.46
C ASN A 130 21.71 -34.96 8.21
N LYS A 131 22.10 -35.99 8.95
CA LYS A 131 23.20 -36.89 8.56
C LYS A 131 22.62 -38.24 8.10
N ARG A 132 22.12 -38.31 6.85
CA ARG A 132 22.08 -39.57 6.08
C ARG A 132 21.92 -39.31 4.58
N ALA A 133 22.68 -40.08 3.81
CA ALA A 133 23.06 -39.94 2.41
C ALA A 133 21.89 -39.90 1.38
N PRO A 134 22.10 -39.32 0.17
CA PRO A 134 21.14 -39.39 -0.92
C PRO A 134 21.51 -40.53 -1.88
N GLU A 135 21.06 -41.74 -1.60
CA GLU A 135 20.97 -42.79 -2.63
C GLU A 135 19.73 -43.65 -2.36
N GLN A 136 19.00 -43.97 -3.45
CA GLN A 136 17.80 -44.81 -3.53
C GLN A 136 16.46 -44.14 -3.18
N GLN A 137 15.66 -43.78 -4.21
CA GLN A 137 14.60 -44.64 -4.76
C GLN A 137 13.65 -43.83 -5.66
N GLN A 138 13.76 -44.06 -6.96
CA GLN A 138 12.62 -43.99 -7.87
C GLN A 138 11.89 -45.35 -7.83
N GLN A 139 10.57 -45.27 -8.05
CA GLN A 139 9.61 -46.31 -8.47
C GLN A 139 8.76 -47.08 -7.44
N ALA A 140 7.49 -47.19 -7.86
CA ALA A 140 6.34 -47.98 -7.39
C ALA A 140 5.71 -47.49 -6.06
N GLY A 141 4.41 -47.25 -5.92
CA GLY A 141 3.26 -47.86 -6.59
C GLY A 141 2.45 -48.64 -5.54
N GLY A 142 1.21 -48.23 -5.28
CA GLY A 142 0.16 -49.11 -4.75
C GLY A 142 -0.19 -49.08 -3.25
N ALA A 143 -1.47 -48.77 -2.99
CA ALA A 143 -2.40 -49.34 -2.00
C ALA A 143 -2.11 -49.27 -0.48
N GLY A 144 -3.06 -48.71 0.29
CA GLY A 144 -3.07 -48.88 1.76
C GLY A 144 -3.99 -47.95 2.55
N ASP A 145 -5.29 -48.17 2.41
CA ASP A 145 -6.40 -47.92 3.35
C ASP A 145 -6.11 -47.25 4.72
N LYS A 146 -6.66 -46.05 4.98
CA LYS A 146 -6.75 -45.46 6.35
C LYS A 146 -8.05 -44.66 6.57
N LYS A 147 -9.12 -45.40 6.85
CA LYS A 147 -10.14 -45.19 7.91
C LYS A 147 -10.38 -43.73 8.38
N ILE A 148 -11.38 -43.06 7.80
CA ILE A 148 -11.99 -41.83 8.34
C ILE A 148 -12.87 -42.23 9.53
N ARG A 149 -12.54 -41.79 10.75
CA ARG A 149 -13.44 -41.92 11.91
C ARG A 149 -14.40 -40.72 11.94
N ARG A 150 -15.67 -40.98 11.65
CA ARG A 150 -16.79 -40.06 11.82
C ARG A 150 -17.17 -40.03 13.31
N ILE A 151 -17.08 -38.87 13.94
CA ILE A 151 -17.56 -38.63 15.30
C ILE A 151 -19.07 -38.42 15.23
N ILE A 152 -19.83 -39.26 15.92
CA ILE A 152 -21.26 -39.09 16.21
C ILE A 152 -21.32 -38.46 17.60
N ILE A 153 -22.06 -37.36 17.73
CA ILE A 153 -22.46 -36.79 19.02
C ILE A 153 -23.94 -37.17 19.17
N ASP A 154 -24.29 -37.78 20.29
CA ASP A 154 -25.64 -38.24 20.66
C ASP A 154 -26.68 -37.11 20.65
#